data_AF-A0A4Y2VLT7-F1
#
_entry.id   AF-A0A4Y2VLT7-F1
#
_cell.length_a   1.000
_cell.length_b   1.000
_cell.length_c   1.000
_cell.angle_alpha   90.00
_cell.angle_beta   90.00
_cell.angle_gamma   90.00
#
_symmetry.space_group_name_H-M   'P 1'
#
loop_
_entity.id
_entity.type
_entity.pdbx_description
1 polymer ?
#
loop_
_entity_poly.entity_id
_entity_poly.type
_entity_poly.pdbx_seq_one_letter_code
_entity_poly.pdbx_strand_id
1 'polypeptide(L)'
;FPHPVTLCGLLEMTSTYLPVNHNWEHYLHEAQSTYDDLQKELKLSLVHLANDACSLLPNNLYKKDPWLWDLNWSVQNIKFKKAVVKSTKTKQRKKSANKSDGLYDKNQDPDESPVPEDTALSDGVKDINLSDIDPSLKQMYETAASLRKIRPFLPGYPLWYRELCDKSAIDDPDWEPGPYLISTQMRSVPKLMRMTWDGFPLHYDEKHGWGYLVPDVKDLDISEPDDYPLE
;
A
#
# COMPACT_ATOMS: atom_id res chain seq x y z
N PHE A 1 -50.80 13.40 -32.35
CA PHE A 1 -51.26 13.63 -30.97
C PHE A 1 -51.41 12.29 -30.27
N PRO A 2 -50.99 12.14 -29.00
CA PRO A 2 -51.18 10.91 -28.25
C PRO A 2 -52.68 10.63 -28.05
N HIS A 3 -53.06 9.36 -27.99
CA HIS A 3 -54.46 8.95 -27.84
C HIS A 3 -54.95 9.23 -26.40
N PRO A 4 -56.19 9.69 -26.17
CA PRO A 4 -56.67 10.04 -24.83
C PRO A 4 -56.64 8.87 -23.84
N VAL A 5 -56.81 7.62 -24.31
CA VAL A 5 -56.67 6.42 -23.46
C VAL A 5 -55.22 6.23 -22.97
N THR A 6 -54.22 6.58 -23.77
CA THR A 6 -52.80 6.55 -23.35
C THR A 6 -52.52 7.58 -22.26
N LEU A 7 -53.12 8.77 -22.37
CA LEU A 7 -53.04 9.80 -21.33
C LEU A 7 -53.75 9.34 -20.05
N CYS A 8 -54.95 8.76 -20.17
CA CYS A 8 -55.72 8.25 -19.02
C CYS A 8 -54.95 7.14 -18.27
N GLY A 9 -54.40 6.15 -19.00
CA GLY A 9 -53.61 5.08 -18.42
C GLY A 9 -52.34 5.57 -17.72
N LEU A 10 -51.63 6.56 -18.30
CA LEU A 10 -50.47 7.18 -17.65
C LEU A 10 -50.87 7.89 -16.34
N LEU A 11 -52.04 8.54 -16.32
CA LEU A 11 -52.55 9.28 -15.16
C LEU A 11 -52.95 8.32 -14.03
N GLU A 12 -53.54 7.17 -14.36
CA GLU A 12 -53.87 6.10 -13.41
C GLU A 12 -52.61 5.40 -12.87
N MET A 13 -51.60 5.16 -13.72
CA MET A 13 -50.27 4.68 -13.30
C MET A 13 -49.54 5.68 -12.39
N THR A 14 -49.79 7.00 -12.54
CA THR A 14 -49.24 8.03 -11.65
C THR A 14 -49.94 8.02 -10.27
N SER A 15 -51.11 7.39 -10.17
CA SER A 15 -51.90 7.30 -8.94
C SER A 15 -51.60 6.05 -8.08
N THR A 16 -50.64 5.21 -8.48
CA THR A 16 -50.27 4.01 -7.69
C THR A 16 -49.40 4.37 -6.48
N TYR A 17 -49.78 3.88 -5.30
CA TYR A 17 -48.98 3.99 -4.08
C TYR A 17 -48.51 2.61 -3.62
N LEU A 18 -47.32 2.55 -3.01
CA LEU A 18 -46.81 1.32 -2.42
C LEU A 18 -47.06 1.34 -0.90
N PRO A 19 -47.74 0.35 -0.31
CA PRO A 19 -47.95 0.30 1.13
C PRO A 19 -46.67 -0.14 1.84
N VAL A 20 -45.99 0.80 2.49
CA VAL A 20 -44.79 0.53 3.29
C VAL A 20 -45.19 0.31 4.76
N ASN A 21 -44.72 -0.78 5.35
CA ASN A 21 -44.89 -1.10 6.78
C ASN A 21 -43.59 -0.76 7.54
N HIS A 22 -43.64 -0.58 8.87
CA HIS A 22 -42.45 -0.37 9.71
C HIS A 22 -41.40 -1.49 9.57
N ASN A 23 -41.83 -2.71 9.22
CA ASN A 23 -40.93 -3.83 8.88
C ASN A 23 -40.00 -3.55 7.68
N TRP A 24 -40.29 -2.54 6.85
CA TRP A 24 -39.43 -2.14 5.74
C TRP A 24 -38.09 -1.54 6.22
N GLU A 25 -38.09 -0.83 7.34
CA GLU A 25 -36.85 -0.29 7.93
C GLU A 25 -35.96 -1.42 8.46
N HIS A 26 -36.58 -2.42 9.12
CA HIS A 26 -35.88 -3.64 9.54
C HIS A 26 -35.33 -4.43 8.35
N TYR A 27 -36.12 -4.62 7.28
CA TYR A 27 -35.66 -5.28 6.06
C TYR A 27 -34.48 -4.54 5.41
N LEU A 28 -34.54 -3.21 5.33
CA LEU A 28 -33.46 -2.40 4.75
C LEU A 28 -32.18 -2.50 5.58
N HIS A 29 -32.29 -2.47 6.91
CA HIS A 29 -31.15 -2.65 7.81
C HIS A 29 -30.53 -4.05 7.71
N GLU A 30 -31.35 -5.09 7.65
CA GLU A 30 -30.89 -6.49 7.49
C GLU A 30 -30.20 -6.70 6.14
N ALA A 31 -30.78 -6.16 5.05
CA ALA A 31 -30.18 -6.19 3.72
C ALA A 31 -28.84 -5.44 3.67
N GLN A 32 -28.71 -4.32 4.37
CA GLN A 32 -27.45 -3.58 4.47
C GLN A 32 -26.41 -4.34 5.32
N SER A 33 -26.80 -4.90 6.47
CA SER A 33 -25.89 -5.68 7.32
C SER A 33 -25.34 -6.90 6.61
N THR A 34 -26.21 -7.68 5.96
CA THR A 34 -25.80 -8.87 5.18
C THR A 34 -24.89 -8.51 4.01
N TYR A 35 -25.13 -7.39 3.32
CA TYR A 35 -24.22 -6.86 2.31
C TYR A 35 -22.85 -6.48 2.90
N ASP A 36 -22.83 -5.75 4.03
CA ASP A 36 -21.60 -5.31 4.68
C ASP A 36 -20.77 -6.50 5.19
N ASP A 37 -21.42 -7.55 5.68
CA ASP A 37 -20.77 -8.78 6.14
C ASP A 37 -20.14 -9.56 4.97
N LEU A 38 -20.88 -9.77 3.88
CA LEU A 38 -20.34 -10.37 2.64
C LEU A 38 -19.17 -9.53 2.07
N GLN A 39 -19.26 -8.19 2.14
CA GLN A 39 -18.17 -7.32 1.69
C GLN A 39 -16.93 -7.41 2.61
N LYS A 40 -17.10 -7.61 3.92
CA LYS A 40 -15.99 -7.88 4.86
C LYS A 40 -15.33 -9.23 4.55
N GLU A 41 -16.12 -10.29 4.39
CA GLU A 41 -15.60 -11.63 4.06
C GLU A 41 -14.82 -11.64 2.74
N LEU A 42 -15.34 -10.99 1.69
CA LEU A 42 -14.63 -10.83 0.43
C LEU A 42 -13.28 -10.13 0.65
N LYS A 43 -13.26 -8.99 1.36
CA LYS A 43 -12.00 -8.27 1.66
C LYS A 43 -11.02 -9.15 2.44
N LEU A 44 -11.46 -9.92 3.43
CA LEU A 44 -10.61 -10.82 4.21
C LEU A 44 -10.01 -11.94 3.35
N SER A 45 -10.82 -12.59 2.50
CA SER A 45 -10.30 -13.60 1.55
C SER A 45 -9.24 -13.02 0.61
N LEU A 46 -9.44 -11.78 0.17
CA LEU A 46 -8.57 -11.10 -0.77
C LEU A 46 -7.27 -10.59 -0.12
N VAL A 47 -7.34 -10.20 1.16
CA VAL A 47 -6.18 -9.98 2.03
C VAL A 47 -5.36 -11.26 2.17
N HIS A 48 -6.00 -12.40 2.46
CA HIS A 48 -5.32 -13.68 2.60
C HIS A 48 -4.59 -14.08 1.31
N LEU A 49 -5.25 -13.97 0.14
CA LEU A 49 -4.64 -14.24 -1.16
C LEU A 49 -3.45 -13.30 -1.47
N ALA A 50 -3.52 -12.03 -1.08
CA ALA A 50 -2.42 -11.09 -1.23
C ALA A 50 -1.21 -11.43 -0.33
N ASN A 51 -1.47 -11.88 0.90
CA ASN A 51 -0.45 -12.33 1.84
C ASN A 51 0.24 -13.61 1.33
N ASP A 52 -0.56 -14.58 0.86
CA ASP A 52 -0.08 -15.85 0.30
C ASP A 52 0.80 -15.60 -0.93
N ALA A 53 0.37 -14.72 -1.84
CA ALA A 53 1.19 -14.31 -2.98
C ALA A 53 2.53 -13.69 -2.52
N CYS A 54 2.52 -12.82 -1.50
CA CYS A 54 3.76 -12.24 -0.97
C CYS A 54 4.71 -13.26 -0.35
N SER A 55 4.20 -14.34 0.24
CA SER A 55 5.02 -15.43 0.79
C SER A 55 5.89 -16.15 -0.27
N LEU A 56 5.56 -16.01 -1.56
CA LEU A 56 6.28 -16.63 -2.69
C LEU A 56 7.54 -15.83 -3.12
N LEU A 57 7.73 -14.62 -2.60
CA LEU A 57 8.86 -13.74 -2.91
C LEU A 57 10.24 -14.38 -2.65
N PRO A 58 10.56 -14.91 -1.44
CA PRO A 58 11.91 -15.41 -1.13
C PRO A 58 12.37 -16.55 -2.06
N ASN A 59 11.45 -17.42 -2.46
CA ASN A 59 11.75 -18.59 -3.29
C ASN A 59 11.65 -18.31 -4.80
N ASN A 60 11.33 -17.07 -5.21
CA ASN A 60 11.03 -16.67 -6.59
C ASN A 60 9.96 -17.53 -7.29
N LEU A 61 9.06 -18.16 -6.53
CA LEU A 61 8.04 -19.06 -7.06
C LEU A 61 6.96 -18.33 -7.86
N TYR A 62 6.79 -17.02 -7.63
CA TYR A 62 5.90 -16.15 -8.43
C TYR A 62 6.17 -16.19 -9.94
N LYS A 63 7.36 -16.65 -10.38
CA LYS A 63 7.68 -16.86 -11.80
C LYS A 63 7.02 -18.09 -12.42
N LYS A 64 6.54 -19.04 -11.62
CA LYS A 64 5.84 -20.24 -12.12
C LYS A 64 4.36 -19.99 -12.41
N ASP A 65 3.76 -19.01 -11.72
CA ASP A 65 2.33 -18.71 -11.79
C ASP A 65 2.05 -17.62 -12.85
N PRO A 66 1.32 -17.90 -13.95
CA PRO A 66 1.07 -16.93 -15.02
C PRO A 66 0.39 -15.64 -14.56
N TRP A 67 -0.50 -15.73 -13.57
CA TRP A 67 -1.23 -14.58 -13.01
C TRP A 67 -0.31 -13.57 -12.30
N LEU A 68 0.84 -14.02 -11.76
CA LEU A 68 1.71 -13.17 -10.93
C LEU A 68 2.79 -12.42 -11.74
N TRP A 69 2.89 -12.66 -13.06
CA TRP A 69 3.94 -12.08 -13.91
C TRP A 69 3.85 -10.56 -14.12
N ASP A 70 2.65 -9.99 -14.15
CA ASP A 70 2.42 -8.53 -14.34
C ASP A 70 2.58 -7.71 -13.05
N LEU A 71 2.76 -8.36 -11.90
CA LEU A 71 2.88 -7.66 -10.62
C LEU A 71 4.30 -7.13 -10.40
N ASN A 72 4.41 -5.90 -9.87
CA ASN A 72 5.69 -5.24 -9.64
C ASN A 72 6.43 -5.81 -8.40
N TRP A 73 7.14 -6.93 -8.58
CA TRP A 73 7.92 -7.62 -7.53
C TRP A 73 9.21 -6.91 -7.07
N SER A 74 9.45 -5.68 -7.49
CA SER A 74 10.61 -4.90 -7.06
C SER A 74 10.58 -4.62 -5.55
N VAL A 75 11.72 -4.71 -4.88
CA VAL A 75 11.87 -4.44 -3.43
C VAL A 75 12.65 -3.15 -3.19
N GLN A 76 12.27 -2.38 -2.16
CA GLN A 76 12.92 -1.10 -1.87
C GLN A 76 14.37 -1.30 -1.39
N ASN A 77 15.35 -0.76 -2.12
CA ASN A 77 16.75 -0.85 -1.73
C ASN A 77 17.07 -0.07 -0.43
N ILE A 78 17.60 -0.78 0.56
CA ILE A 78 17.89 -0.29 1.90
C ILE A 78 19.30 0.35 1.93
N LYS A 79 19.40 1.62 1.52
CA LYS A 79 20.67 2.38 1.58
C LYS A 79 21.00 2.80 3.02
N PHE A 80 22.00 2.17 3.64
CA PHE A 80 22.53 2.58 4.94
C PHE A 80 23.37 3.87 4.85
N LYS A 81 23.47 4.63 5.95
CA LYS A 81 24.46 5.71 6.04
C LYS A 81 25.85 5.07 6.10
N LYS A 82 26.75 5.45 5.19
CA LYS A 82 28.16 5.08 5.31
C LYS A 82 28.71 5.71 6.60
N ALA A 83 29.36 4.91 7.44
CA ALA A 83 30.05 5.42 8.62
C ALA A 83 31.04 6.51 8.20
N VAL A 84 31.02 7.66 8.90
CA VAL A 84 31.95 8.75 8.63
C VAL A 84 33.32 8.35 9.14
N VAL A 85 34.13 7.78 8.25
CA VAL A 85 35.56 7.60 8.49
C VAL A 85 36.16 8.99 8.68
N LYS A 86 36.53 9.33 9.91
CA LYS A 86 37.21 10.59 10.24
C LYS A 86 38.60 10.57 9.61
N SER A 87 38.70 10.99 8.35
CA SER A 87 40.00 11.21 7.70
C SER A 87 40.75 12.31 8.46
N THR A 88 41.86 11.96 9.11
CA THR A 88 42.79 12.89 9.75
C THR A 88 43.50 13.73 8.70
N LYS A 89 42.84 14.79 8.20
CA LYS A 89 43.44 15.75 7.29
C LYS A 89 44.25 16.79 8.06
N THR A 90 45.56 16.62 8.04
CA THR A 90 46.55 17.59 8.51
C THR A 90 46.36 18.95 7.86
N LYS A 91 46.38 20.03 8.67
CA LYS A 91 46.27 21.42 8.21
C LYS A 91 47.44 21.81 7.30
N GLN A 92 47.15 22.38 6.13
CA GLN A 92 47.99 23.45 5.57
C GLN A 92 47.13 24.64 5.14
N ARG A 93 47.55 25.84 5.54
CA ARG A 93 46.90 27.13 5.27
C ARG A 93 47.49 27.72 3.99
N LYS A 94 46.70 28.45 3.20
CA LYS A 94 47.17 29.63 2.44
C LYS A 94 46.00 30.58 2.16
N LYS A 95 46.31 31.88 2.10
CA LYS A 95 45.37 33.00 1.97
C LYS A 95 45.27 33.44 0.50
N SER A 96 44.12 33.94 0.08
CA SER A 96 44.01 35.08 -0.84
C SER A 96 42.60 35.68 -0.86
N ALA A 97 42.53 37.00 -0.97
CA ALA A 97 41.32 37.81 -1.16
C ALA A 97 40.92 37.84 -2.66
N ASN A 98 39.86 38.49 -3.18
CA ASN A 98 38.88 39.46 -2.65
C ASN A 98 37.71 39.61 -3.66
N LYS A 99 36.51 40.06 -3.22
CA LYS A 99 35.41 40.70 -4.03
C LYS A 99 34.80 39.90 -5.22
N SER A 100 33.55 40.11 -5.67
CA SER A 100 32.29 40.75 -5.18
C SER A 100 31.18 40.44 -6.24
N ASP A 101 29.91 40.89 -6.22
CA ASP A 101 29.11 41.77 -5.35
C ASP A 101 27.58 41.51 -5.53
N GLY A 102 26.74 42.06 -4.63
CA GLY A 102 25.29 42.28 -4.81
C GLY A 102 24.28 41.13 -4.56
N LEU A 103 23.04 41.38 -4.08
CA LEU A 103 22.46 42.59 -3.44
C LEU A 103 21.09 42.24 -2.75
N TYR A 104 20.78 42.86 -1.59
CA TYR A 104 19.51 42.89 -0.80
C TYR A 104 18.75 41.55 -0.52
N ASP A 105 18.38 41.12 0.70
CA ASP A 105 17.96 41.72 1.99
C ASP A 105 16.50 42.21 2.08
N LYS A 106 15.69 41.50 2.89
CA LYS A 106 14.75 42.13 3.83
C LYS A 106 14.40 41.21 5.02
N ASN A 107 14.95 41.53 6.19
CA ASN A 107 14.59 40.93 7.48
C ASN A 107 13.17 41.33 7.95
N GLN A 108 12.55 40.49 8.79
CA GLN A 108 11.67 40.93 9.89
C GLN A 108 11.39 39.79 10.89
N ASP A 109 12.20 39.73 11.95
CA ASP A 109 11.71 39.37 13.30
C ASP A 109 11.04 40.66 13.88
N PRO A 110 10.06 40.58 14.80
CA PRO A 110 10.34 40.15 16.18
C PRO A 110 9.21 39.35 16.89
N ASP A 111 9.56 38.47 17.84
CA ASP A 111 9.12 38.68 19.24
C ASP A 111 9.89 37.87 20.30
N GLU A 112 9.94 38.47 21.50
CA GLU A 112 10.33 38.03 22.86
C GLU A 112 10.86 36.59 23.18
N SER A 113 11.88 36.53 24.06
CA SER A 113 12.26 35.35 24.90
C SER A 113 11.65 35.54 26.34
N PRO A 114 12.14 35.02 27.50
CA PRO A 114 13.11 33.95 27.84
C PRO A 114 12.79 33.05 29.11
N VAL A 115 13.19 31.75 29.12
CA VAL A 115 13.47 30.83 30.30
C VAL A 115 12.40 30.66 31.45
N PRO A 116 12.55 29.78 32.49
CA PRO A 116 13.60 28.78 32.81
C PRO A 116 13.11 27.31 33.04
N GLU A 117 14.06 26.36 33.06
CA GLU A 117 13.92 25.06 33.75
C GLU A 117 14.68 25.10 35.08
N ASP A 118 13.98 24.91 36.20
CA ASP A 118 14.58 24.83 37.54
C ASP A 118 14.87 23.37 37.96
N THR A 119 16.07 23.13 38.48
CA THR A 119 16.54 21.82 38.95
C THR A 119 16.28 21.60 40.45
N ALA A 120 15.64 20.49 40.87
CA ALA A 120 15.85 19.89 42.21
C ALA A 120 15.30 18.45 42.40
N LEU A 121 16.19 17.45 42.30
CA LEU A 121 16.37 16.33 43.26
C LEU A 121 15.20 15.39 43.66
N SER A 122 15.20 14.18 43.09
CA SER A 122 15.10 12.89 43.83
C SER A 122 15.56 11.74 42.93
N ASP A 123 16.17 10.64 43.38
CA ASP A 123 17.07 10.42 44.53
C ASP A 123 17.93 9.16 44.20
N GLY A 124 19.16 9.09 44.70
CA GLY A 124 19.82 7.80 44.98
C GLY A 124 20.17 6.78 43.87
N VAL A 125 20.54 7.15 42.63
CA VAL A 125 21.36 6.24 41.78
C VAL A 125 22.63 6.93 41.30
N LYS A 126 23.76 6.37 41.72
CA LYS A 126 25.12 6.85 41.42
C LYS A 126 25.38 6.90 39.91
N ASP A 127 26.21 7.84 39.49
CA ASP A 127 26.76 7.90 38.14
C ASP A 127 27.43 6.56 37.77
N ILE A 128 26.74 5.76 36.96
CA ILE A 128 27.31 4.53 36.42
C ILE A 128 28.32 4.97 35.37
N ASN A 129 29.61 4.80 35.67
CA ASN A 129 30.67 5.15 34.72
C ASN A 129 30.41 4.44 33.38
N LEU A 130 30.34 5.23 32.31
CA LEU A 130 30.06 4.75 30.95
C LEU A 130 31.14 3.75 30.42
N SER A 131 32.23 3.58 31.17
CA SER A 131 33.31 2.61 30.94
C SER A 131 33.01 1.19 31.42
N ASP A 132 32.13 1.03 32.41
CA ASP A 132 31.82 -0.27 33.04
C ASP A 132 30.60 -0.95 32.38
N ILE A 133 30.07 -0.30 31.35
CA ILE A 133 28.94 -0.76 30.55
C ILE A 133 29.35 -1.96 29.70
N ASP A 134 28.53 -3.00 29.74
CA ASP A 134 28.65 -4.22 28.92
C ASP A 134 29.01 -3.87 27.45
N PRO A 135 30.06 -4.49 26.88
CA PRO A 135 30.45 -4.27 25.47
C PRO A 135 29.27 -4.42 24.48
N SER A 136 28.26 -5.24 24.80
CA SER A 136 27.03 -5.36 24.02
C SER A 136 26.26 -4.04 23.87
N LEU A 137 26.12 -3.28 24.96
CA LEU A 137 25.37 -2.02 24.98
C LEU A 137 26.14 -0.88 24.30
N LYS A 138 27.48 -0.88 24.40
CA LYS A 138 28.32 0.03 23.61
C LYS A 138 28.13 -0.21 22.11
N GLN A 139 28.11 -1.48 21.67
CA GLN A 139 27.81 -1.84 20.28
C GLN A 139 26.39 -1.41 19.86
N MET A 140 25.40 -1.47 20.75
CA MET A 140 24.05 -0.95 20.50
C MET A 140 24.05 0.57 20.24
N TYR A 141 24.71 1.38 21.08
CA TYR A 141 24.80 2.83 20.87
C TYR A 141 25.58 3.19 19.59
N GLU A 142 26.66 2.47 19.28
CA GLU A 142 27.41 2.67 18.03
C GLU A 142 26.58 2.31 16.79
N THR A 143 25.79 1.23 16.84
CA THR A 143 24.88 0.86 15.74
C THR A 143 23.71 1.83 15.59
N ALA A 144 23.19 2.40 16.68
CA ALA A 144 22.13 3.42 16.64
C ALA A 144 22.53 4.64 15.78
N ALA A 145 23.79 5.08 15.84
CA ALA A 145 24.30 6.18 15.00
C ALA A 145 24.33 5.84 13.49
N SER A 146 24.39 4.56 13.13
CA SER A 146 24.36 4.07 11.74
C SER A 146 22.94 4.00 11.15
N LEU A 147 21.91 4.06 12.01
CA LEU A 147 20.52 3.99 11.57
C LEU A 147 20.09 5.22 10.75
N ARG A 148 19.11 4.99 9.87
CA ARG A 148 18.47 6.07 9.11
C ARG A 148 17.48 6.83 9.98
N LYS A 149 17.41 8.16 9.80
CA LYS A 149 16.47 9.05 10.52
C LYS A 149 15.01 8.74 10.17
N ILE A 150 14.76 8.28 8.94
CA ILE A 150 13.43 7.87 8.45
C ILE A 150 13.49 6.36 8.20
N ARG A 151 12.60 5.61 8.84
CA ARG A 151 12.40 4.18 8.59
C ARG A 151 11.62 4.05 7.26
N PRO A 152 12.08 3.25 6.29
CA PRO A 152 11.28 2.97 5.10
C PRO A 152 10.03 2.16 5.48
N PHE A 153 8.91 2.43 4.83
CA PHE A 153 7.67 1.66 5.01
C PHE A 153 7.81 0.25 4.39
N LEU A 154 7.51 -0.79 5.18
CA LEU A 154 7.54 -2.20 4.82
C LEU A 154 8.75 -2.63 3.96
N PRO A 155 9.99 -2.51 4.50
CA PRO A 155 11.19 -2.91 3.78
C PRO A 155 11.22 -4.43 3.56
N GLY A 156 11.35 -4.85 2.30
CA GLY A 156 11.39 -6.26 1.90
C GLY A 156 10.11 -6.77 1.22
N TYR A 157 9.00 -6.04 1.33
CA TYR A 157 7.77 -6.32 0.60
C TYR A 157 7.85 -5.80 -0.86
N PRO A 158 7.12 -6.42 -1.80
CA PRO A 158 7.09 -5.96 -3.19
C PRO A 158 6.28 -4.66 -3.32
N LEU A 159 6.60 -3.85 -4.34
CA LEU A 159 5.94 -2.56 -4.55
C LEU A 159 4.41 -2.66 -4.63
N TRP A 160 3.89 -3.63 -5.39
CA TRP A 160 2.44 -3.81 -5.58
C TRP A 160 1.69 -4.06 -4.28
N TYR A 161 2.28 -4.79 -3.33
CA TYR A 161 1.65 -5.08 -2.03
C TYR A 161 1.68 -3.86 -1.11
N ARG A 162 2.80 -3.12 -1.13
CA ARG A 162 2.98 -1.89 -0.34
C ARG A 162 2.07 -0.74 -0.81
N GLU A 163 1.54 -0.82 -2.04
CA GLU A 163 0.49 0.08 -2.54
C GLU A 163 -0.90 -0.25 -1.96
N LEU A 164 -1.14 -1.51 -1.56
CA LEU A 164 -2.37 -1.97 -0.91
C LEU A 164 -2.38 -1.73 0.62
N CYS A 165 -1.21 -1.61 1.23
CA CYS A 165 -1.09 -1.25 2.65
C CYS A 165 -1.29 0.25 2.85
N ASP A 166 -2.11 0.62 3.83
CA ASP A 166 -2.22 2.01 4.24
C ASP A 166 -0.92 2.50 4.90
N LYS A 167 -0.59 3.77 4.64
CA LYS A 167 0.59 4.46 5.17
C LYS A 167 0.27 5.35 6.37
N SER A 168 -0.99 5.73 6.57
CA SER A 168 -1.42 6.53 7.73
C SER A 168 -1.34 5.71 9.02
N ALA A 169 -1.83 4.48 8.97
CA ALA A 169 -1.97 3.62 10.15
C ALA A 169 -0.65 3.09 10.76
N ILE A 170 0.52 3.49 10.25
CA ILE A 170 1.84 3.12 10.81
C ILE A 170 2.03 3.66 12.24
N ASP A 171 1.43 4.81 12.54
CA ASP A 171 1.59 5.52 13.80
C ASP A 171 0.67 4.97 14.92
N ASP A 172 -0.29 4.11 14.58
CA ASP A 172 -1.21 3.46 15.53
C ASP A 172 -0.56 2.22 16.18
N PRO A 173 -0.60 2.08 17.53
CA PRO A 173 0.12 1.00 18.22
C PRO A 173 -0.46 -0.40 18.00
N ASP A 174 -1.74 -0.49 17.66
CA ASP A 174 -2.46 -1.75 17.40
C ASP A 174 -2.46 -2.14 15.91
N TRP A 175 -1.72 -1.42 15.04
CA TRP A 175 -1.73 -1.68 13.61
C TRP A 175 -0.86 -2.86 13.19
N GLU A 176 -1.50 -3.85 12.55
CA GLU A 176 -0.82 -4.95 11.88
C GLU A 176 -0.63 -4.66 10.38
N PRO A 177 0.51 -5.05 9.77
CA PRO A 177 0.81 -4.74 8.38
C PRO A 177 0.02 -5.59 7.37
N GLY A 178 -1.22 -5.17 7.07
CA GLY A 178 -2.11 -5.80 6.09
C GLY A 178 -2.41 -4.96 4.84
N PRO A 179 -2.85 -5.58 3.72
CA PRO A 179 -3.22 -4.91 2.47
C PRO A 179 -4.68 -4.40 2.50
N TYR A 180 -5.04 -3.60 3.51
CA TYR A 180 -6.44 -3.22 3.78
C TYR A 180 -7.12 -2.34 2.72
N LEU A 181 -6.35 -1.67 1.84
CA LEU A 181 -6.92 -0.84 0.76
C LEU A 181 -7.39 -1.67 -0.44
N ILE A 182 -7.25 -3.01 -0.40
CA ILE A 182 -7.60 -3.88 -1.52
C ILE A 182 -9.11 -3.88 -1.80
N SER A 183 -9.47 -3.67 -3.07
CA SER A 183 -10.85 -3.55 -3.55
C SER A 183 -11.02 -4.28 -4.87
N THR A 184 -12.19 -4.86 -5.12
CA THR A 184 -12.52 -5.64 -6.33
C THR A 184 -12.27 -4.88 -7.65
N GLN A 185 -12.28 -3.54 -7.60
CA GLN A 185 -12.03 -2.67 -8.75
C GLN A 185 -10.53 -2.58 -9.15
N MET A 186 -9.60 -3.07 -8.34
CA MET A 186 -8.16 -2.93 -8.59
C MET A 186 -7.65 -3.95 -9.62
N ARG A 187 -6.80 -3.51 -10.56
CA ARG A 187 -6.21 -4.35 -11.63
C ARG A 187 -5.45 -5.59 -11.13
N SER A 188 -4.94 -5.58 -9.90
CA SER A 188 -4.28 -6.75 -9.28
C SER A 188 -5.25 -7.85 -8.84
N VAL A 189 -6.51 -7.52 -8.55
CA VAL A 189 -7.44 -8.44 -7.86
C VAL A 189 -7.90 -9.62 -8.70
N PRO A 190 -8.30 -9.46 -9.98
CA PRO A 190 -8.60 -10.61 -10.85
C PRO A 190 -7.44 -11.60 -10.97
N LYS A 191 -6.20 -11.12 -10.82
CA LYS A 191 -4.98 -11.94 -10.88
C LYS A 191 -4.71 -12.67 -9.57
N LEU A 192 -4.89 -11.99 -8.42
CA LEU A 192 -4.80 -12.61 -7.09
C LEU A 192 -5.88 -13.69 -6.88
N MET A 193 -7.10 -13.45 -7.37
CA MET A 193 -8.20 -14.43 -7.39
C MET A 193 -8.02 -15.55 -8.43
N ARG A 194 -6.92 -15.53 -9.20
CA ARG A 194 -6.62 -16.49 -10.29
C ARG A 194 -7.78 -16.67 -11.28
N MET A 195 -8.44 -15.58 -11.64
CA MET A 195 -9.55 -15.62 -12.60
C MET A 195 -9.10 -16.17 -13.96
N THR A 196 -9.96 -16.99 -14.56
CA THR A 196 -9.77 -17.60 -15.87
C THR A 196 -10.92 -17.23 -16.81
N TRP A 197 -10.62 -17.21 -18.10
CA TRP A 197 -11.60 -17.13 -19.17
C TRP A 197 -11.34 -18.30 -20.12
N ASP A 198 -12.36 -19.12 -20.39
CA ASP A 198 -12.25 -20.32 -21.24
C ASP A 198 -11.08 -21.25 -20.86
N GLY A 199 -10.85 -21.43 -19.54
CA GLY A 199 -9.73 -22.19 -19.00
C GLY A 199 -8.37 -21.48 -19.01
N PHE A 200 -8.21 -20.37 -19.73
CA PHE A 200 -6.96 -19.61 -19.83
C PHE A 200 -6.84 -18.51 -18.75
N PRO A 201 -5.63 -18.21 -18.25
CA PRO A 201 -5.44 -17.21 -17.20
C PRO A 201 -5.63 -15.79 -17.74
N LEU A 202 -6.36 -14.96 -17.00
CA LEU A 202 -6.62 -13.57 -17.36
C LEU A 202 -5.37 -12.70 -17.19
N HIS A 203 -5.03 -11.93 -18.22
CA HIS A 203 -3.89 -11.02 -18.28
C HIS A 203 -4.33 -9.62 -18.70
N TYR A 204 -3.47 -8.62 -18.45
CA TYR A 204 -3.73 -7.24 -18.87
C TYR A 204 -2.47 -6.72 -19.55
N ASP A 205 -2.62 -6.19 -20.75
CA ASP A 205 -1.61 -5.44 -21.49
C ASP A 205 -2.02 -3.97 -21.58
N GLU A 206 -1.07 -3.05 -21.50
CA GLU A 206 -1.35 -1.60 -21.53
C GLU A 206 -1.88 -1.13 -22.90
N LYS A 207 -1.60 -1.88 -23.97
CA LYS A 207 -2.04 -1.54 -25.33
C LYS A 207 -3.44 -2.05 -25.67
N HIS A 208 -3.76 -3.26 -25.21
CA HIS A 208 -4.97 -3.99 -25.61
C HIS A 208 -5.99 -4.15 -24.46
N GLY A 209 -5.62 -3.78 -23.23
CA GLY A 209 -6.45 -3.95 -22.05
C GLY A 209 -6.45 -5.39 -21.54
N TRP A 210 -7.61 -5.86 -21.10
CA TRP A 210 -7.78 -7.23 -20.61
C TRP A 210 -7.86 -8.24 -21.75
N GLY A 211 -7.12 -9.34 -21.60
CA GLY A 211 -7.15 -10.51 -22.48
C GLY A 211 -6.81 -11.77 -21.69
N TYR A 212 -6.62 -12.90 -22.37
CA TYR A 212 -6.26 -14.19 -21.76
C TYR A 212 -5.01 -14.77 -22.43
N LEU A 213 -4.19 -15.50 -21.68
CA LEU A 213 -2.95 -16.08 -22.23
C LEU A 213 -3.25 -17.47 -22.83
N VAL A 214 -3.31 -17.53 -24.15
CA VAL A 214 -3.31 -18.78 -24.90
C VAL A 214 -1.86 -19.20 -25.19
N PRO A 215 -1.44 -20.45 -24.91
CA PRO A 215 -0.19 -20.99 -25.42
C PRO A 215 -0.15 -20.93 -26.96
N ASP A 216 0.98 -20.52 -27.52
CA ASP A 216 1.14 -20.37 -28.97
C ASP A 216 0.95 -21.74 -29.66
N VAL A 217 -0.08 -21.86 -30.52
CA VAL A 217 -0.66 -23.13 -31.03
C VAL A 217 0.27 -23.92 -31.98
N LYS A 218 1.56 -23.55 -32.05
CA LYS A 218 2.55 -24.16 -32.96
C LYS A 218 2.93 -25.60 -32.58
N ASP A 219 2.63 -26.00 -31.35
CA ASP A 219 2.84 -27.37 -30.83
C ASP A 219 1.51 -28.15 -30.66
N LEU A 220 0.40 -27.64 -31.17
CA LEU A 220 -0.91 -28.31 -31.16
C LEU A 220 -1.35 -28.57 -32.61
N ASP A 221 -1.20 -29.82 -33.05
CA ASP A 221 -1.68 -30.28 -34.35
C ASP A 221 -3.18 -30.01 -34.51
N ILE A 222 -3.53 -29.10 -35.43
CA ILE A 222 -4.93 -28.76 -35.73
C ILE A 222 -5.53 -29.86 -36.62
N SER A 223 -5.89 -30.96 -35.99
CA SER A 223 -7.04 -31.80 -36.32
C SER A 223 -7.87 -31.89 -35.05
N GLU A 224 -9.12 -31.44 -34.97
CA GLU A 224 -10.17 -31.43 -36.01
C GLU A 224 -11.00 -30.12 -35.96
N PRO A 225 -11.67 -29.74 -37.06
CA PRO A 225 -12.85 -28.88 -36.97
C PRO A 225 -14.08 -29.68 -36.48
N ASP A 226 -15.13 -28.95 -36.10
CA ASP A 226 -16.50 -29.44 -35.84
C ASP A 226 -16.76 -30.17 -34.50
N ASP A 227 -17.22 -29.42 -33.48
CA ASP A 227 -18.60 -29.54 -32.93
C ASP A 227 -18.77 -28.72 -31.64
N TYR A 228 -19.45 -27.56 -31.74
CA TYR A 228 -20.04 -26.87 -30.58
C TYR A 228 -21.56 -26.91 -30.73
N PRO A 229 -22.28 -27.73 -29.95
CA PRO A 229 -23.75 -27.71 -29.95
C PRO A 229 -24.24 -26.41 -29.29
N LEU A 230 -25.14 -25.71 -29.99
CA LEU A 230 -25.93 -24.62 -29.43
C LEU A 230 -27.17 -25.19 -28.72
N GLU A 231 -27.22 -25.08 -27.40
CA GLU A 231 -28.45 -25.06 -26.59
C GLU A 231 -28.43 -23.85 -25.64
#